data_AF-A0A971W3H7-F1
#
_entry.id   AF-A0A971W3H7-F1
#
_cell.length_a   1.000
_cell.length_b   1.000
_cell.length_c   1.000
_cell.angle_alpha   90.00
_cell.angle_beta   90.00
_cell.angle_gamma   90.00
#
_symmetry.space_group_name_H-M   'P 1'
#
loop_
_entity.id
_entity.type
_entity.pdbx_description
1 polymer ?
#
loop_
_entity_poly.entity_id
_entity_poly.type
_entity_poly.pdbx_seq_one_letter_code
_entity_poly.pdbx_strand_id
1 'polypeptide(L)'
;MAKVLIATLGLGRKEGDRKNEEVVREYEKTVYTINADSQEKNNYETPFIAAALATHLKVDRVFLVGTAKSMWEEVYRYFQSKAELEQDDDYWCDIGEKASKSSSTTPLIQTKDLEKTNRAIDAYLRYICPEAAGGSQCIVIDYGLNEQELWKNFDIIMQIGDSLNHGDEVYLDITHSFRSIPLFMYLMMDFIQTLNYEKEITLAGIYYGMLEA
;
A
#
# COMPACT_ATOMS: atom_id res chain seq x y z
N MET A 1 -3.88 20.64 -4.44
CA MET A 1 -3.24 19.58 -5.25
C MET A 1 -2.53 18.68 -4.28
N ALA A 2 -3.05 17.48 -4.06
CA ALA A 2 -2.44 16.52 -3.16
C ALA A 2 -1.59 15.52 -3.96
N LYS A 3 -0.50 15.05 -3.36
CA LYS A 3 0.29 13.93 -3.86
C LYS A 3 -0.24 12.64 -3.25
N VAL A 4 -0.69 11.72 -4.10
CA VAL A 4 -1.36 10.49 -3.70
C VAL A 4 -0.52 9.30 -4.14
N LEU A 5 -0.15 8.43 -3.20
CA LEU A 5 0.50 7.15 -3.53
C LEU A 5 -0.54 6.03 -3.51
N ILE A 6 -0.63 5.27 -4.60
CA ILE A 6 -1.36 3.99 -4.63
C ILE A 6 -0.29 2.89 -4.65
N ALA A 7 -0.24 2.09 -3.59
CA ALA A 7 0.75 1.04 -3.42
C ALA A 7 0.09 -0.30 -3.16
N THR A 8 0.76 -1.40 -3.54
CA THR A 8 0.26 -2.75 -3.27
C THR A 8 0.96 -3.40 -2.09
N LEU A 9 0.20 -4.23 -1.37
CA LEU A 9 0.67 -4.95 -0.19
C LEU A 9 0.55 -6.46 -0.37
N GLY A 10 1.68 -7.14 -0.22
CA GLY A 10 1.81 -8.61 -0.25
C GLY A 10 1.81 -9.26 1.14
N LEU A 11 2.45 -10.42 1.22
CA LEU A 11 2.41 -11.33 2.39
C LEU A 11 3.72 -11.37 3.21
N GLY A 12 4.77 -10.64 2.81
CA GLY A 12 6.11 -10.88 3.34
C GLY A 12 6.75 -12.17 2.79
N ARG A 13 8.06 -12.36 3.02
CA ARG A 13 8.73 -13.63 2.69
C ARG A 13 8.47 -14.65 3.80
N LYS A 14 8.18 -15.89 3.41
CA LYS A 14 8.48 -17.06 4.24
C LYS A 14 9.96 -17.38 4.08
N GLU A 15 10.82 -16.94 4.98
CA GLU A 15 12.11 -17.63 5.09
C GLU A 15 11.83 -19.04 5.63
N GLY A 16 12.25 -20.05 4.86
CA GLY A 16 12.30 -21.44 5.31
C GLY A 16 11.22 -22.34 4.71
N ASP A 17 11.60 -23.05 3.65
CA ASP A 17 11.15 -24.40 3.35
C ASP A 17 11.65 -25.39 4.44
N ARG A 18 11.39 -25.05 5.71
CA ARG A 18 11.64 -25.87 6.90
C ARG A 18 10.29 -26.20 7.49
N LYS A 19 9.85 -27.43 7.24
CA LYS A 19 8.70 -28.04 7.91
C LYS A 19 8.91 -27.86 9.42
N ASN A 20 8.23 -26.88 10.05
CA ASN A 20 8.08 -26.61 11.50
C ASN A 20 8.50 -25.23 12.04
N GLU A 21 8.81 -24.21 11.24
CA GLU A 21 8.95 -22.83 11.75
C GLU A 21 7.68 -21.98 11.46
N GLU A 22 7.30 -21.11 12.40
CA GLU A 22 6.18 -20.19 12.25
C GLU A 22 6.37 -19.31 11.01
N VAL A 23 5.29 -19.05 10.28
CA VAL A 23 5.31 -18.19 9.09
C VAL A 23 5.58 -16.75 9.54
N VAL A 24 6.82 -16.28 9.38
CA VAL A 24 7.18 -14.86 9.56
C VAL A 24 6.47 -14.06 8.46
N ARG A 25 5.64 -13.09 8.85
CA ARG A 25 4.80 -12.27 7.95
C ARG A 25 5.39 -10.86 7.77
N GLU A 26 6.71 -10.79 7.58
CA GLU A 26 7.46 -9.53 7.52
C GLU A 26 8.21 -9.39 6.18
N TYR A 27 8.48 -8.14 5.79
CA TYR A 27 9.43 -7.84 4.72
C TYR A 27 10.82 -7.66 5.29
N GLU A 28 11.83 -8.12 4.55
CA GLU A 28 13.23 -7.86 4.88
C GLU A 28 13.51 -6.35 4.80
N LYS A 29 14.14 -5.82 5.86
CA LYS A 29 14.57 -4.43 5.88
C LYS A 29 15.57 -4.19 4.74
N THR A 30 15.24 -3.23 3.88
CA THR A 30 15.97 -2.97 2.63
C THR A 30 16.36 -1.49 2.54
N VAL A 31 17.48 -1.20 1.87
CA VAL A 31 17.86 0.18 1.51
C VAL A 31 17.38 0.47 0.09
N TYR A 32 16.30 1.22 -0.04
CA TYR A 32 15.80 1.68 -1.32
C TYR A 32 16.59 2.91 -1.77
N THR A 33 17.13 2.87 -2.99
CA THR A 33 17.84 4.01 -3.60
C THR A 33 16.99 4.60 -4.71
N ILE A 34 16.65 5.90 -4.59
CA ILE A 34 15.98 6.65 -5.64
C ILE A 34 16.98 7.60 -6.31
N ASN A 35 16.91 7.69 -7.65
CA ASN A 35 17.87 8.40 -8.50
C ASN A 35 19.31 7.87 -8.37
N ALA A 36 19.47 6.55 -8.45
CA ALA A 36 20.74 5.85 -8.24
C ALA A 36 21.90 6.33 -9.13
N ASP A 37 21.58 6.83 -10.34
CA ASP A 37 22.55 7.34 -11.32
C ASP A 37 22.77 8.85 -11.23
N SER A 38 22.09 9.54 -10.32
CA SER A 38 22.26 10.97 -10.10
C SER A 38 23.35 11.26 -9.05
N GLN A 39 23.83 12.50 -9.02
CA GLN A 39 24.75 12.94 -7.96
C GLN A 39 24.06 13.04 -6.59
N GLU A 40 22.74 13.19 -6.56
CA GLU A 40 21.91 13.26 -5.34
C GLU A 40 21.16 11.94 -5.13
N LYS A 41 21.88 10.91 -4.67
CA LYS A 41 21.27 9.62 -4.31
C LYS A 41 20.45 9.76 -3.03
N ASN A 42 19.20 9.34 -3.08
CA ASN A 42 18.33 9.34 -1.91
C ASN A 42 18.15 7.90 -1.42
N ASN A 43 18.67 7.60 -0.24
CA ASN A 43 18.62 6.28 0.37
C ASN A 43 17.59 6.25 1.49
N TYR A 44 16.71 5.24 1.47
CA TYR A 44 15.65 5.05 2.45
C TYR A 44 15.71 3.62 2.99
N GLU A 45 16.05 3.49 4.27
CA GLU A 45 16.11 2.18 4.93
C GLU A 45 14.75 1.83 5.58
N THR A 46 14.03 0.90 4.97
CA THR A 46 12.67 0.53 5.37
C THR A 46 12.32 -0.87 4.85
N PRO A 47 11.44 -1.64 5.52
CA PRO A 47 10.87 -2.86 4.96
C PRO A 47 9.77 -2.58 3.91
N PHE A 48 9.24 -1.35 3.86
CA PHE A 48 8.17 -0.96 2.93
C PHE A 48 8.67 0.08 1.92
N ILE A 49 8.65 -0.26 0.63
CA ILE A 49 8.89 0.72 -0.44
C ILE A 49 7.87 1.86 -0.40
N ALA A 50 6.62 1.61 0.00
CA ALA A 50 5.60 2.64 0.16
C ALA A 50 6.05 3.74 1.14
N ALA A 51 6.78 3.38 2.22
CA ALA A 51 7.33 4.36 3.16
C ALA A 51 8.51 5.15 2.56
N ALA A 52 9.36 4.49 1.75
CA ALA A 52 10.43 5.17 1.02
C ALA A 52 9.87 6.21 0.03
N LEU A 53 8.89 5.80 -0.77
CA LEU A 53 8.22 6.68 -1.74
C LEU A 53 7.45 7.80 -1.05
N ALA A 54 6.72 7.50 0.03
CA ALA A 54 6.02 8.52 0.80
C ALA A 54 6.97 9.62 1.30
N THR A 55 8.15 9.23 1.78
CA THR A 55 9.20 10.16 2.25
C THR A 55 9.82 10.94 1.09
N HIS A 56 10.16 10.27 0.00
CA HIS A 56 10.80 10.90 -1.15
C HIS A 56 9.90 11.93 -1.84
N LEU A 57 8.64 11.52 -2.10
CA LEU A 57 7.67 12.33 -2.84
C LEU A 57 6.96 13.35 -1.95
N LYS A 58 7.03 13.17 -0.63
CA LYS A 58 6.26 13.90 0.38
C LYS A 58 4.76 13.81 0.10
N VAL A 59 4.25 12.58 0.08
CA VAL A 59 2.84 12.33 -0.25
C VAL A 59 1.91 12.75 0.88
N ASP A 60 0.72 13.22 0.51
CA ASP A 60 -0.33 13.67 1.42
C ASP A 60 -1.16 12.52 1.97
N ARG A 61 -1.33 11.46 1.17
CA ARG A 61 -2.11 10.26 1.55
C ARG A 61 -1.67 9.03 0.75
N VAL A 62 -1.94 7.86 1.31
CA VAL A 62 -1.63 6.56 0.69
C VAL A 62 -2.91 5.71 0.56
N PHE A 63 -3.16 5.19 -0.63
CA PHE A 63 -4.08 4.08 -0.85
C PHE A 63 -3.27 2.78 -0.90
N LEU A 64 -3.33 2.00 0.17
CA LEU A 64 -2.60 0.73 0.26
C LEU A 64 -3.53 -0.43 -0.07
N VAL A 65 -3.32 -1.06 -1.21
CA VAL A 65 -4.22 -2.08 -1.78
C VAL A 65 -3.65 -3.47 -1.51
N GLY A 66 -4.44 -4.34 -0.90
CA GLY A 66 -4.03 -5.71 -0.58
C GLY A 66 -5.21 -6.67 -0.47
N THR A 67 -4.93 -7.95 -0.32
CA THR A 67 -5.97 -8.95 -0.06
C THR A 67 -6.23 -9.07 1.44
N ALA A 68 -7.29 -9.77 1.84
CA ALA A 68 -7.55 -10.06 3.26
C ALA A 68 -6.39 -10.82 3.94
N LYS A 69 -5.52 -11.48 3.17
CA LYS A 69 -4.37 -12.21 3.69
C LYS A 69 -3.11 -11.34 3.84
N SER A 70 -3.05 -10.17 3.20
CA SER A 70 -1.88 -9.27 3.21
C SER A 70 -1.44 -8.90 4.64
N MET A 71 -0.18 -8.48 4.80
CA MET A 71 0.48 -8.21 6.10
C MET A 71 0.04 -6.89 6.76
N TRP A 72 -1.27 -6.71 6.95
CA TRP A 72 -1.86 -5.49 7.50
C TRP A 72 -1.38 -5.17 8.92
N GLU A 73 -1.12 -6.19 9.72
CA GLU A 73 -0.57 -6.10 11.07
C GLU A 73 0.80 -5.43 11.08
N GLU A 74 1.67 -5.78 10.14
CA GLU A 74 3.01 -5.21 10.04
C GLU A 74 3.02 -3.80 9.47
N VAL A 75 2.06 -3.48 8.59
CA VAL A 75 1.81 -2.10 8.18
C VAL A 75 1.46 -1.27 9.41
N TYR A 76 0.49 -1.72 10.22
CA TYR A 76 0.12 -1.01 11.45
C TYR A 76 1.32 -0.79 12.36
N ARG A 77 2.01 -1.88 12.75
CA ARG A 77 3.16 -1.84 13.67
C ARG A 77 4.24 -0.87 13.17
N TYR A 78 4.62 -0.99 11.90
CA TYR A 78 5.67 -0.15 11.32
C TYR A 78 5.30 1.32 11.31
N PHE A 79 4.16 1.69 10.72
CA PHE A 79 3.77 3.10 10.58
C PHE A 79 3.47 3.75 11.94
N GLN A 80 2.85 3.01 12.87
CA GLN A 80 2.60 3.47 14.24
C GLN A 80 3.90 3.73 14.99
N SER A 81 4.88 2.81 14.86
CA SER A 81 6.20 2.97 15.50
C SER A 81 6.98 4.14 14.90
N LYS A 82 6.94 4.32 13.58
CA LYS A 82 7.61 5.44 12.89
C LYS A 82 7.00 6.80 13.19
N ALA A 83 5.73 6.84 13.58
CA ALA A 83 5.06 8.04 14.06
C ALA A 83 5.28 8.32 15.56
N GLU A 84 6.11 7.52 16.26
CA GLU A 84 6.37 7.61 17.70
C GLU A 84 5.10 7.47 18.56
N LEU A 85 4.13 6.66 18.09
CA LEU A 85 2.88 6.40 18.80
C LEU A 85 2.92 5.07 19.56
N GLU A 86 2.14 5.02 20.64
CA GLU A 86 1.96 3.80 21.44
C GLU A 86 1.34 2.68 20.61
N GLN A 87 1.86 1.47 20.78
CA GLN A 87 1.36 0.29 20.10
C GLN A 87 0.04 -0.18 20.74
N ASP A 88 -0.80 -0.79 19.92
CA ASP A 88 -2.01 -1.47 20.36
C ASP A 88 -1.82 -2.94 20.01
N ASP A 89 -1.23 -3.68 20.96
CA ASP A 89 -0.84 -5.06 20.75
C ASP A 89 -2.07 -5.97 20.54
N ASP A 90 -3.21 -5.64 21.15
CA ASP A 90 -4.47 -6.37 20.96
C ASP A 90 -4.96 -6.23 19.51
N TYR A 91 -4.92 -5.00 18.96
CA TYR A 91 -5.23 -4.76 17.56
C TYR A 91 -4.27 -5.48 16.62
N TRP A 92 -2.96 -5.37 16.89
CA TRP A 92 -1.94 -6.04 16.07
C TRP A 92 -2.16 -7.56 16.06
N CYS A 93 -2.40 -8.18 17.22
CA CYS A 93 -2.69 -9.61 17.33
C CYS A 93 -3.96 -10.01 16.58
N ASP A 94 -5.06 -9.27 16.76
CA ASP A 94 -6.35 -9.57 16.09
C ASP A 94 -6.23 -9.52 14.56
N ILE A 95 -5.58 -8.47 14.04
CA ILE A 95 -5.35 -8.35 12.59
C ILE A 95 -4.43 -9.46 12.09
N GLY A 96 -3.33 -9.76 12.80
CA GLY A 96 -2.42 -10.84 12.41
C GLY A 96 -3.09 -12.21 12.39
N GLU A 97 -3.94 -12.50 13.38
CA GLU A 97 -4.74 -13.73 13.41
C GLU A 97 -5.74 -13.82 12.25
N LYS A 98 -6.50 -12.75 11.99
CA LYS A 98 -7.46 -12.71 10.88
C LYS A 98 -6.75 -12.84 9.54
N ALA A 99 -5.63 -12.15 9.35
CA ALA A 99 -4.88 -12.16 8.10
C ALA A 99 -4.23 -13.53 7.84
N SER A 100 -3.70 -14.20 8.88
CA SER A 100 -3.10 -15.54 8.76
C SER A 100 -4.13 -16.62 8.41
N LYS A 101 -5.32 -16.53 9.00
CA LYS A 101 -6.46 -17.44 8.75
C LYS A 101 -7.21 -17.12 7.45
N SER A 102 -6.97 -15.96 6.83
CA SER A 102 -7.63 -15.56 5.59
C SER A 102 -7.18 -16.34 4.36
N SER A 103 -8.12 -16.53 3.44
CA SER A 103 -7.93 -17.17 2.13
C SER A 103 -8.86 -16.52 1.09
N SER A 104 -8.76 -16.93 -0.17
CA SER A 104 -9.65 -16.45 -1.23
C SER A 104 -11.12 -16.83 -1.00
N THR A 105 -11.38 -17.95 -0.33
CA THR A 105 -12.74 -18.42 -0.03
C THR A 105 -13.24 -17.95 1.33
N THR A 106 -12.35 -17.44 2.18
CA THR A 106 -12.65 -17.06 3.56
C THR A 106 -11.87 -15.80 3.93
N PRO A 107 -12.25 -14.63 3.38
CA PRO A 107 -11.64 -13.36 3.77
C PRO A 107 -12.16 -12.93 5.15
N LEU A 108 -11.27 -12.80 6.13
CA LEU A 108 -11.63 -12.42 7.51
C LEU A 108 -11.33 -10.95 7.83
N ILE A 109 -10.73 -10.23 6.89
CA ILE A 109 -10.44 -8.80 7.00
C ILE A 109 -11.22 -8.05 5.93
N GLN A 110 -11.87 -6.97 6.33
CA GLN A 110 -12.51 -5.97 5.48
C GLN A 110 -11.85 -4.61 5.71
N THR A 111 -12.03 -3.67 4.77
CA THR A 111 -11.48 -2.30 4.87
C THR A 111 -11.80 -1.60 6.20
N LYS A 112 -13.00 -1.82 6.76
CA LYS A 112 -13.41 -1.24 8.06
C LYS A 112 -12.59 -1.73 9.25
N ASP A 113 -11.99 -2.93 9.17
CA ASP A 113 -11.15 -3.48 10.23
C ASP A 113 -9.78 -2.75 10.28
N LEU A 114 -9.45 -1.97 9.25
CA LEU A 114 -8.15 -1.32 9.06
C LEU A 114 -8.14 0.16 9.42
N GLU A 115 -9.18 0.66 10.11
CA GLU A 115 -9.26 2.08 10.51
C GLU A 115 -8.11 2.55 11.41
N LYS A 116 -7.57 1.67 12.27
CA LYS A 116 -6.37 2.00 13.08
C LYS A 116 -5.11 2.01 12.21
N THR A 117 -4.98 1.09 11.26
CA THR A 117 -3.89 1.10 10.26
C THR A 117 -3.92 2.37 9.40
N ASN A 118 -5.10 2.81 8.94
CA ASN A 118 -5.25 4.07 8.20
C ASN A 118 -4.72 5.27 9.01
N ARG A 119 -5.08 5.33 10.30
CA ARG A 119 -4.61 6.37 11.22
C ARG A 119 -3.10 6.31 11.46
N ALA A 120 -2.51 5.12 11.57
CA ALA A 120 -1.07 4.94 11.72
C ALA A 120 -0.32 5.46 10.48
N ILE A 121 -0.81 5.18 9.27
CA ILE A 121 -0.25 5.71 8.02
C ILE A 121 -0.33 7.24 8.01
N ASP A 122 -1.52 7.81 8.28
CA ASP A 122 -1.69 9.27 8.31
C ASP A 122 -0.82 9.95 9.38
N ALA A 123 -0.64 9.33 10.53
CA ALA A 123 0.25 9.83 11.58
C ALA A 123 1.71 9.86 11.11
N TYR A 124 2.16 8.79 10.44
CA TYR A 124 3.49 8.76 9.83
C TYR A 124 3.65 9.83 8.75
N LEU A 125 2.67 9.99 7.85
CA LEU A 125 2.73 11.03 6.80
C LEU A 125 2.85 12.43 7.41
N ARG A 126 2.12 12.73 8.48
CA ARG A 126 2.24 14.01 9.21
C ARG A 126 3.56 14.14 9.97
N TYR A 127 4.13 13.04 10.44
CA TYR A 127 5.45 13.03 11.07
C TYR A 127 6.55 13.42 10.08
N ILE A 128 6.53 12.87 8.86
CA ILE A 128 7.52 13.21 7.81
C ILE A 128 7.19 14.51 7.07
N CYS A 129 5.92 14.91 7.01
CA CYS A 129 5.43 16.10 6.34
C CYS A 129 4.23 16.68 7.12
N PRO A 130 4.43 17.66 8.02
CA PRO A 130 3.36 18.17 8.89
C PRO A 130 2.12 18.72 8.18
N GLU A 131 2.26 19.11 6.91
CA GLU A 131 1.17 19.63 6.07
C GLU A 131 0.38 18.53 5.34
N ALA A 132 0.79 17.26 5.46
CA ALA A 132 0.12 16.15 4.79
C ALA A 132 -1.38 16.10 5.13
N ALA A 133 -2.21 16.15 4.10
CA ALA A 133 -3.67 16.20 4.26
C ALA A 133 -4.23 14.99 5.03
N GLY A 134 -3.63 13.82 4.83
CA GLY A 134 -4.15 12.53 5.31
C GLY A 134 -5.35 12.05 4.49
N GLY A 135 -6.13 11.14 5.07
CA GLY A 135 -7.16 10.40 4.34
C GLY A 135 -6.60 9.17 3.63
N SER A 136 -5.52 8.59 4.16
CA SER A 136 -4.99 7.31 3.71
C SER A 136 -5.99 6.18 3.96
N GLN A 137 -6.05 5.22 3.06
CA GLN A 137 -6.97 4.08 3.15
C GLN A 137 -6.27 2.78 2.77
N CYS A 138 -6.33 1.82 3.67
CA CYS A 138 -6.07 0.42 3.38
C CYS A 138 -7.31 -0.18 2.70
N ILE A 139 -7.14 -0.68 1.49
CA ILE A 139 -8.21 -1.17 0.65
C ILE A 139 -8.05 -2.67 0.48
N VAL A 140 -9.04 -3.41 0.95
CA VAL A 140 -9.07 -4.87 0.82
C VAL A 140 -9.79 -5.27 -0.46
N ILE A 141 -9.06 -5.91 -1.37
CA ILE A 141 -9.57 -6.48 -2.63
C ILE A 141 -9.63 -8.01 -2.57
N ASP A 142 -10.43 -8.60 -3.46
CA ASP A 142 -10.44 -10.04 -3.69
C ASP A 142 -9.25 -10.48 -4.54
N TYR A 143 -9.04 -11.80 -4.67
CA TYR A 143 -7.92 -12.36 -5.41
C TYR A 143 -8.07 -12.24 -6.94
N GLY A 144 -9.27 -11.94 -7.44
CA GLY A 144 -9.55 -11.82 -8.87
C GLY A 144 -9.56 -13.16 -9.58
N LEU A 145 -10.00 -14.24 -8.91
CA LEU A 145 -9.96 -15.61 -9.45
C LEU A 145 -11.08 -15.90 -10.46
N ASN A 146 -12.10 -15.06 -10.49
CA ASN A 146 -13.25 -15.16 -11.39
C ASN A 146 -13.74 -13.75 -11.79
N GLU A 147 -14.61 -13.69 -12.79
CA GLU A 147 -15.14 -12.43 -13.32
C GLU A 147 -15.85 -11.57 -12.26
N GLN A 148 -16.59 -12.20 -11.34
CA GLN A 148 -17.29 -11.46 -10.28
C GLN A 148 -16.32 -10.75 -9.33
N GLU A 149 -15.25 -11.43 -8.92
CA GLU A 149 -14.18 -10.83 -8.12
C GLU A 149 -13.46 -9.71 -8.87
N LEU A 150 -13.22 -9.88 -10.18
CA LEU A 150 -12.60 -8.85 -11.02
C LEU A 150 -13.46 -7.58 -11.10
N TRP A 151 -14.77 -7.72 -11.32
CA TRP A 151 -15.69 -6.57 -11.33
C TRP A 151 -15.80 -5.90 -9.97
N LYS A 152 -15.84 -6.68 -8.88
CA LYS A 152 -15.82 -6.10 -7.53
C LYS A 152 -14.53 -5.34 -7.25
N ASN A 153 -13.38 -5.88 -7.66
CA ASN A 153 -12.10 -5.19 -7.55
C ASN A 153 -12.08 -3.91 -8.40
N PHE A 154 -12.63 -3.96 -9.61
CA PHE A 154 -12.79 -2.79 -10.48
C PHE A 154 -13.58 -1.68 -9.78
N ASP A 155 -14.75 -2.01 -9.23
CA ASP A 155 -15.61 -1.04 -8.52
C ASP A 155 -14.88 -0.41 -7.33
N ILE A 156 -14.14 -1.21 -6.56
CA ILE A 156 -13.33 -0.72 -5.43
C ILE A 156 -12.25 0.25 -5.89
N ILE A 157 -11.52 -0.07 -6.98
CA ILE A 157 -10.49 0.83 -7.50
C ILE A 157 -11.11 2.10 -8.09
N MET A 158 -12.29 2.02 -8.72
CA MET A 158 -12.98 3.22 -9.20
C MET A 158 -13.37 4.17 -8.07
N GLN A 159 -13.74 3.65 -6.89
CA GLN A 159 -14.00 4.48 -5.71
C GLN A 159 -12.76 5.28 -5.26
N ILE A 160 -11.54 4.77 -5.51
CA ILE A 160 -10.32 5.55 -5.30
C ILE A 160 -10.35 6.78 -6.21
N GLY A 161 -10.63 6.59 -7.49
CA GLY A 161 -10.76 7.68 -8.47
C GLY A 161 -11.81 8.71 -8.10
N ASP A 162 -12.93 8.28 -7.52
CA ASP A 162 -13.98 9.18 -7.02
C ASP A 162 -13.49 10.06 -5.86
N SER A 163 -12.61 9.54 -5.01
CA SER A 163 -12.03 10.25 -3.86
C SER A 163 -10.90 11.23 -4.22
N LEU A 164 -10.37 11.15 -5.44
CA LEU A 164 -9.37 12.10 -5.95
C LEU A 164 -10.02 13.45 -6.28
N ASN A 165 -9.25 14.51 -6.10
CA ASN A 165 -9.68 15.89 -6.28
C ASN A 165 -9.04 16.52 -7.52
N HIS A 166 -9.51 17.71 -7.85
CA HIS A 166 -9.00 18.47 -8.98
C HIS A 166 -7.49 18.77 -8.81
N GLY A 167 -6.70 18.41 -9.82
CA GLY A 167 -5.25 18.62 -9.87
C GLY A 167 -4.44 17.72 -8.94
N ASP A 168 -4.98 16.59 -8.46
CA ASP A 168 -4.20 15.63 -7.68
C ASP A 168 -3.14 14.92 -8.55
N GLU A 169 -1.95 14.72 -7.97
CA GLU A 169 -0.85 13.95 -8.57
C GLU A 169 -0.84 12.54 -8.00
N VAL A 170 -1.02 11.54 -8.86
CA VAL A 170 -1.03 10.13 -8.48
C VAL A 170 0.29 9.48 -8.83
N TYR A 171 0.81 8.70 -7.89
CA TYR A 171 2.01 7.88 -8.03
C TYR A 171 1.63 6.42 -7.77
N LEU A 172 2.06 5.50 -8.64
CA LEU A 172 1.79 4.07 -8.51
C LEU A 172 3.04 3.33 -8.03
N ASP A 173 2.92 2.51 -7.00
CA ASP A 173 3.92 1.51 -6.63
C ASP A 173 3.45 0.12 -7.03
N ILE A 174 4.22 -0.51 -7.92
CA ILE A 174 3.93 -1.84 -8.46
C ILE A 174 4.87 -2.93 -7.94
N THR A 175 5.67 -2.65 -6.91
CA THR A 175 6.75 -3.55 -6.44
C THR A 175 6.24 -4.87 -5.89
N HIS A 176 5.20 -4.83 -5.04
CA HIS A 176 4.61 -6.04 -4.45
C HIS A 176 3.37 -6.53 -5.20
N SER A 177 3.11 -5.96 -6.38
CA SER A 177 2.02 -6.36 -7.24
C SER A 177 2.33 -7.71 -7.88
N PHE A 178 1.40 -8.65 -7.77
CA PHE A 178 1.58 -9.99 -8.30
C PHE A 178 0.95 -10.15 -9.69
N ARG A 179 1.66 -10.80 -10.62
CA ARG A 179 1.18 -11.15 -11.98
C ARG A 179 0.63 -9.94 -12.75
N SER A 180 -0.67 -9.93 -13.07
CA SER A 180 -1.33 -8.93 -13.90
C SER A 180 -1.73 -7.66 -13.15
N ILE A 181 -1.56 -7.60 -11.81
CA ILE A 181 -1.95 -6.45 -11.00
C ILE A 181 -1.27 -5.13 -11.43
N PRO A 182 0.03 -5.08 -11.80
CA PRO A 182 0.64 -3.85 -12.32
C PRO A 182 -0.07 -3.31 -13.56
N LEU A 183 -0.33 -4.19 -14.54
CA LEU A 183 -1.01 -3.83 -15.78
C LEU A 183 -2.44 -3.38 -15.49
N PHE A 184 -3.12 -4.09 -14.59
CA PHE A 184 -4.47 -3.73 -14.17
C PHE A 184 -4.51 -2.35 -13.53
N MET A 185 -3.61 -2.02 -12.59
CA MET A 185 -3.57 -0.69 -11.97
C MET A 185 -3.27 0.42 -12.96
N TYR A 186 -2.38 0.18 -13.94
CA TYR A 186 -2.13 1.14 -15.01
C TYR A 186 -3.38 1.40 -15.85
N LEU A 187 -4.07 0.34 -16.29
CA LEU A 187 -5.33 0.48 -17.03
C LEU A 187 -6.40 1.18 -16.20
N MET A 188 -6.52 0.85 -14.92
CA MET A 188 -7.46 1.52 -14.02
C MET A 188 -7.17 3.01 -13.89
N MET A 189 -5.90 3.41 -13.83
CA MET A 189 -5.54 4.82 -13.80
C MET A 189 -5.95 5.52 -15.12
N ASP A 190 -5.70 4.90 -16.26
CA ASP A 190 -6.13 5.41 -17.57
C ASP A 190 -7.66 5.59 -17.64
N PHE A 191 -8.42 4.62 -17.14
CA PHE A 191 -9.88 4.73 -17.00
C PHE A 191 -10.30 5.87 -16.07
N ILE A 192 -9.68 5.97 -14.89
CA ILE A 192 -9.98 7.04 -13.92
C ILE A 192 -9.73 8.41 -14.54
N GLN A 193 -8.59 8.62 -15.21
CA GLN A 193 -8.27 9.88 -15.88
C GLN A 193 -9.25 10.19 -17.02
N THR A 194 -9.61 9.18 -17.82
CA THR A 194 -10.53 9.34 -18.95
C THR A 194 -11.95 9.70 -18.49
N LEU A 195 -12.46 8.99 -17.48
CA LEU A 195 -13.81 9.20 -16.96
C LEU A 195 -13.93 10.45 -16.10
N ASN A 196 -12.84 10.88 -15.45
CA ASN A 196 -12.79 12.05 -14.59
C ASN A 196 -11.93 13.17 -15.20
N TYR A 197 -11.99 13.39 -16.52
CA TYR A 197 -11.11 14.33 -17.21
C TYR A 197 -11.16 15.76 -16.62
N GLU A 198 -12.31 16.18 -16.07
CA GLU A 198 -12.51 17.49 -15.42
C GLU A 198 -11.73 17.64 -14.10
N LYS A 199 -11.38 16.52 -13.46
CA LYS A 199 -10.52 16.53 -12.27
C LYS A 199 -9.06 16.79 -12.61
N GLU A 200 -8.64 16.75 -13.88
CA GLU A 200 -7.25 17.02 -14.28
C GLU A 200 -6.21 16.22 -13.46
N ILE A 201 -6.55 14.97 -13.12
CA ILE A 201 -5.68 14.07 -12.34
C ILE A 201 -4.46 13.70 -13.19
N THR A 202 -3.27 13.81 -12.61
CA THR A 202 -2.02 13.50 -13.29
C THR A 202 -1.39 12.24 -12.74
N LEU A 203 -1.17 11.23 -13.58
CA LEU A 203 -0.27 10.12 -13.25
C LEU A 203 1.19 10.61 -13.35
N ALA A 204 1.74 11.04 -12.20
CA ALA A 204 3.04 11.70 -12.12
C ALA A 204 4.22 10.71 -12.07
N GLY A 205 3.99 9.44 -11.71
CA GLY A 205 5.05 8.44 -11.73
C GLY A 205 4.57 7.00 -11.48
N ILE A 206 5.33 6.04 -12.00
CA ILE A 206 5.18 4.61 -11.73
C ILE A 206 6.51 4.11 -11.21
N TYR A 207 6.50 3.50 -10.02
CA TYR A 207 7.68 3.03 -9.30
C TYR A 207 7.66 1.52 -9.17
N TYR A 208 8.85 0.93 -9.35
CA TYR A 208 9.10 -0.49 -9.17
C TYR A 208 10.44 -0.67 -8.43
N GLY A 209 10.40 -1.37 -7.30
CA GLY A 209 11.59 -1.76 -6.56
C GLY A 209 12.22 -3.01 -7.16
N MET A 210 13.38 -2.85 -7.79
CA MET A 210 14.22 -3.97 -8.22
C MET A 210 15.11 -4.41 -7.06
N LEU A 211 15.05 -5.68 -6.68
CA LEU A 211 16.02 -6.30 -5.78
C LEU A 211 17.14 -6.89 -6.65
N GLU A 212 18.35 -6.30 -6.59
CA GLU A 212 19.54 -6.91 -7.20
C GLU A 212 19.95 -8.14 -6.37
N ALA A 213 20.25 -9.24 -7.06
CA ALA A 213 20.69 -10.51 -6.48
C ALA A 213 22.17 -10.77 -6.80
#